data_AF-A0A5C3PGC4-F1
#
_entry.id   AF-A0A5C3PGC4-F1
#
_cell.length_a   1.000
_cell.length_b   1.000
_cell.length_c   1.000
_cell.angle_alpha   90.00
_cell.angle_beta   90.00
_cell.angle_gamma   90.00
#
_symmetry.space_group_name_H-M   'P 1'
#
loop_
_entity.id
_entity.type
_entity.pdbx_description
1 polymer ?
#
loop_
_entity_poly.entity_id
_entity_poly.type
_entity_poly.pdbx_seq_one_letter_code
_entity_poly.pdbx_strand_id
1 'polypeptide(L)'
;HPYSRLRLKREHPERRRKMWNLRLEKSIFTAKEISASSSPHRRKVYVESLEAHIDRLHEQLLGYALAPVPPQSLEPYRGLNGKTAKSMVCGLQYDTEEINLKLLELERAVRHHHLDITAYI
;
A
#
# COMPACT_ATOMS: atom_id res chain seq x y z
N HIS A 1 13.06 -11.46 21.39
CA HIS A 1 13.46 -12.86 21.64
C HIS A 1 12.66 -13.80 20.71
N PRO A 2 13.24 -14.88 20.14
CA PRO A 2 12.55 -15.78 19.20
C PRO A 2 11.25 -16.41 19.75
N TYR A 3 11.12 -16.52 21.07
CA TYR A 3 9.94 -17.08 21.74
C TYR A 3 8.82 -16.08 22.04
N SER A 4 9.00 -14.78 21.77
CA SER A 4 7.95 -13.77 21.98
C SER A 4 6.71 -14.01 21.10
N ARG A 5 6.87 -14.72 19.96
CA ARG A 5 5.78 -15.05 19.03
C ARG A 5 4.81 -16.13 19.53
N LEU A 6 5.24 -16.99 20.45
CA LEU A 6 4.43 -18.08 20.96
C LEU A 6 3.40 -17.61 22.01
N ARG A 7 3.71 -16.55 22.78
CA ARG A 7 2.78 -15.97 23.75
C ARG A 7 1.61 -15.22 23.10
N LEU A 8 1.88 -14.46 22.04
CA LEU A 8 0.86 -13.75 21.23
C LEU A 8 -0.20 -14.67 20.58
N LYS A 9 0.10 -15.97 20.45
CA LYS A 9 -0.83 -16.95 19.85
C LYS A 9 -1.91 -17.43 20.84
N ARG A 10 -1.68 -17.34 22.16
CA ARG A 10 -2.62 -17.77 23.19
C ARG A 10 -3.62 -16.67 23.59
N GLU A 11 -3.21 -15.40 23.53
CA GLU A 11 -4.04 -14.27 24.00
C GLU A 11 -5.05 -13.75 22.95
N HIS A 12 -4.85 -14.05 21.66
CA HIS A 12 -5.76 -13.59 20.58
C HIS A 12 -6.36 -14.76 19.77
N PRO A 13 -7.41 -15.43 20.27
CA PRO A 13 -8.20 -16.37 19.47
C PRO A 13 -8.89 -15.70 18.26
N GLU A 14 -8.94 -14.37 18.21
CA GLU A 14 -9.46 -13.56 17.10
C GLU A 14 -8.56 -13.50 15.86
N ARG A 15 -7.31 -14.01 15.93
CA ARG A 15 -6.49 -14.23 14.72
C ARG A 15 -6.95 -15.46 13.92
N ARG A 16 -8.24 -15.81 14.01
CA ARG A 16 -8.88 -16.62 12.97
C ARG A 16 -8.70 -15.85 11.66
N ARG A 17 -8.08 -16.51 10.67
CA ARG A 17 -7.94 -15.95 9.32
C ARG A 17 -9.31 -15.43 8.92
N LYS A 18 -9.42 -14.10 8.72
CA LYS A 18 -10.66 -13.44 8.34
C LYS A 18 -11.21 -14.18 7.14
N MET A 19 -12.43 -14.71 7.27
CA MET A 19 -13.06 -15.48 6.22
C MET A 19 -13.08 -14.62 4.96
N TRP A 20 -12.62 -15.22 3.86
CA TRP A 20 -12.51 -14.53 2.58
C TRP A 20 -13.92 -14.31 2.02
N ASN A 21 -14.55 -13.20 2.43
CA ASN A 21 -15.89 -12.81 2.00
C ASN A 21 -15.75 -11.71 0.95
N LEU A 22 -15.70 -12.11 -0.32
CA LEU A 22 -15.67 -11.14 -1.41
C LEU A 22 -17.09 -10.80 -1.82
N ARG A 23 -17.36 -9.50 -1.95
CA ARG A 23 -18.69 -8.96 -2.28
C ARG A 23 -19.28 -9.55 -3.57
N LEU A 24 -18.43 -9.90 -4.53
CA LEU A 24 -18.81 -10.41 -5.85
C LEU A 24 -18.54 -11.93 -6.02
N GLU A 25 -18.22 -12.66 -4.95
CA GLU A 25 -17.94 -14.12 -5.07
C GLU A 25 -19.15 -14.87 -5.66
N LYS A 26 -20.36 -14.45 -5.29
CA LYS A 26 -21.63 -15.06 -5.75
C LYS A 26 -21.96 -14.77 -7.22
N SER A 27 -21.37 -13.75 -7.83
CA SER A 27 -21.56 -13.44 -9.25
C SER A 27 -20.55 -14.16 -10.14
N ILE A 28 -19.45 -14.64 -9.57
CA ILE A 28 -18.37 -15.32 -10.30
C ILE A 28 -18.45 -16.84 -10.11
N PHE A 29 -18.84 -17.30 -8.91
CA PHE A 29 -18.89 -18.72 -8.58
C PHE A 29 -20.29 -19.17 -8.19
N THR A 30 -20.63 -20.36 -8.67
CA THR A 30 -21.80 -21.11 -8.21
C THR A 30 -21.52 -21.73 -6.84
N ALA A 31 -22.56 -21.97 -6.02
CA ALA A 31 -22.41 -22.63 -4.71
C ALA A 31 -21.65 -23.97 -4.78
N LYS A 32 -21.83 -24.74 -5.87
CA LYS A 32 -21.10 -25.98 -6.14
C LYS A 32 -19.58 -25.74 -6.29
N GLU A 33 -19.19 -24.72 -7.04
CA GLU A 33 -17.79 -24.37 -7.30
C GLU A 33 -17.11 -23.82 -6.05
N ILE A 34 -17.84 -23.04 -5.23
CA ILE A 34 -17.35 -22.55 -3.93
C ILE A 34 -17.01 -23.72 -3.00
N SER A 35 -17.84 -24.76 -3.04
CA SER A 35 -17.70 -25.94 -2.18
C SER A 35 -16.60 -26.89 -2.67
N ALA A 36 -16.41 -27.00 -3.99
CA ALA A 36 -15.46 -27.91 -4.61
C ALA A 36 -14.01 -27.37 -4.67
N SER A 37 -13.84 -26.05 -4.78
CA SER A 37 -12.51 -25.44 -4.97
C SER A 37 -11.90 -24.93 -3.67
N SER A 38 -10.55 -24.89 -3.62
CA SER A 38 -9.85 -24.35 -2.45
C SER A 38 -9.89 -22.82 -2.41
N SER A 39 -9.91 -22.24 -1.21
CA SER A 39 -9.91 -20.78 -1.02
C SER A 39 -8.77 -20.04 -1.75
N PRO A 40 -7.52 -20.54 -1.80
CA PRO A 40 -6.46 -19.91 -2.58
C PRO A 40 -6.75 -19.88 -4.09
N HIS A 41 -7.31 -20.97 -4.63
CA HIS A 41 -7.65 -21.04 -6.05
C HIS A 41 -8.80 -20.09 -6.40
N ARG A 42 -9.85 -20.04 -5.58
CA ARG A 42 -10.96 -19.08 -5.76
C ARG A 42 -10.49 -17.64 -5.73
N ARG A 43 -9.56 -17.31 -4.82
CA ARG A 43 -8.96 -15.97 -4.76
C ARG A 43 -8.28 -15.61 -6.08
N LYS A 44 -7.51 -16.53 -6.66
CA LYS A 44 -6.83 -16.32 -7.93
C LYS A 44 -7.85 -16.04 -9.06
N VAL A 45 -8.80 -16.95 -9.25
CA VAL A 45 -9.83 -16.82 -10.29
C VAL A 45 -10.68 -15.55 -10.11
N TYR A 46 -11.01 -15.20 -8.87
CA TYR A 46 -11.72 -13.96 -8.58
C TYR A 46 -10.94 -12.72 -9.02
N VAL A 47 -9.66 -12.64 -8.65
CA VAL A 47 -8.80 -11.50 -9.02
C VAL A 47 -8.67 -11.42 -10.54
N GLU A 48 -8.37 -12.53 -11.21
CA GLU A 48 -8.26 -12.60 -12.68
C GLU A 48 -9.57 -12.16 -13.36
N SER A 49 -10.73 -12.57 -12.83
CA SER A 49 -12.03 -12.16 -13.38
C SER A 49 -12.33 -10.67 -13.22
N LEU A 50 -11.89 -10.05 -12.11
CA LEU A 50 -12.01 -8.61 -11.90
C LEU A 50 -11.07 -7.83 -12.81
N GLU A 51 -9.82 -8.28 -12.95
CA GLU A 51 -8.83 -7.69 -13.85
C GLU A 51 -9.36 -7.70 -15.29
N ALA A 52 -9.84 -8.86 -15.77
CA ALA A 52 -10.44 -8.97 -17.10
C ALA A 52 -11.72 -8.12 -17.29
N HIS A 53 -12.46 -7.84 -16.21
CA HIS A 53 -13.60 -6.92 -16.28
C HIS A 53 -13.15 -5.46 -16.39
N ILE A 54 -12.14 -5.07 -15.60
CA ILE A 54 -11.53 -3.74 -15.64
C ILE A 54 -10.92 -3.48 -17.02
N ASP A 55 -10.21 -4.45 -17.60
CA ASP A 55 -9.61 -4.33 -18.93
C ASP A 55 -10.67 -4.07 -20.01
N ARG A 56 -11.79 -4.82 -19.98
CA ARG A 56 -12.92 -4.57 -20.88
C ARG A 56 -13.54 -3.18 -20.70
N LEU A 57 -13.64 -2.69 -19.46
CA LEU A 57 -14.13 -1.32 -19.22
C LEU A 57 -13.16 -0.27 -19.78
N HIS A 58 -11.85 -0.49 -19.63
CA HIS A 58 -10.84 0.39 -20.23
C HIS A 58 -10.92 0.40 -21.76
N GLU A 59 -11.09 -0.76 -22.39
CA GLU A 59 -11.31 -0.87 -23.84
C GLU A 59 -12.56 -0.11 -24.29
N GLN A 60 -13.67 -0.26 -23.56
CA GLN A 60 -14.91 0.46 -23.85
C GLN A 60 -14.74 1.98 -23.72
N LEU A 61 -14.11 2.45 -22.64
CA LEU A 61 -13.86 3.88 -22.43
C LEU A 61 -12.94 4.47 -23.50
N LEU A 62 -11.94 3.70 -23.93
CA LEU A 62 -11.03 4.10 -25.01
C LEU A 62 -11.76 4.18 -26.35
N GLY A 63 -12.65 3.22 -26.64
CA GLY A 63 -13.51 3.25 -27.83
C GLY A 63 -14.45 4.44 -27.90
N TYR A 64 -14.96 4.91 -26.77
CA TYR A 64 -15.80 6.11 -26.70
C TYR A 64 -15.03 7.43 -26.59
N ALA A 65 -13.68 7.39 -26.57
CA ALA A 65 -12.83 8.53 -26.24
C ALA A 65 -13.20 9.23 -24.91
N LEU A 66 -13.79 8.47 -23.98
CA LEU A 66 -14.21 8.92 -22.64
C LEU A 66 -13.18 8.55 -21.56
N ALA A 67 -11.96 8.17 -21.97
CA ALA A 67 -10.91 7.86 -21.01
C ALA A 67 -10.64 9.11 -20.14
N PRO A 68 -10.73 9.00 -18.80
CA PRO A 68 -10.60 10.16 -17.91
C PRO A 68 -9.18 10.75 -17.94
N VAL A 69 -8.20 9.95 -18.35
CA VAL A 69 -6.78 10.31 -18.38
C VAL A 69 -6.19 9.78 -19.70
N PRO A 70 -5.49 10.63 -20.48
CA PRO A 70 -4.89 10.20 -21.73
C PRO A 70 -3.75 9.20 -21.46
N PRO A 71 -3.61 8.13 -22.26
CA PRO A 71 -2.63 7.06 -22.02
C PRO A 71 -1.18 7.58 -21.99
N GLN A 72 -0.88 8.65 -22.75
CA GLN A 72 0.45 9.28 -22.77
C GLN A 72 0.88 9.80 -21.39
N SER A 73 -0.09 10.21 -20.56
CA SER A 73 0.17 10.68 -19.20
C SER A 73 0.35 9.54 -18.19
N LEU A 74 -0.02 8.31 -18.56
CA LEU A 74 0.12 7.12 -17.73
C LEU A 74 1.43 6.36 -18.00
N GLU A 75 2.07 6.55 -19.16
CA GLU A 75 3.35 5.94 -19.50
C GLU A 75 4.45 6.11 -18.43
N PRO A 76 4.63 7.29 -17.79
CA PRO A 76 5.62 7.45 -16.73
C PRO A 76 5.37 6.56 -15.49
N TYR A 77 4.12 6.13 -15.29
CA TYR A 77 3.70 5.32 -14.16
C TYR A 77 3.57 3.84 -14.53
N ARG A 78 3.95 3.46 -15.74
CA ARG A 78 3.88 2.07 -16.19
C ARG A 78 4.76 1.17 -15.31
N GLY A 79 4.16 0.12 -14.76
CA GLY A 79 4.85 -0.79 -13.83
C GLY A 79 4.95 -0.29 -12.38
N LEU A 80 4.40 0.89 -12.07
CA LEU A 80 4.27 1.36 -10.70
C LEU A 80 3.22 0.51 -9.97
N ASN A 81 3.69 -0.50 -9.25
CA ASN A 81 2.82 -1.31 -8.40
C ASN A 81 2.72 -0.69 -6.99
N GLY A 82 1.68 -1.09 -6.23
CA GLY A 82 1.43 -0.56 -4.90
C GLY A 82 2.56 -0.84 -3.89
N LYS A 83 3.44 -1.82 -4.12
CA LYS A 83 4.62 -2.04 -3.28
C LYS A 83 5.71 -1.01 -3.58
N THR A 84 5.98 -0.74 -4.86
CA THR A 84 6.93 0.29 -5.30
C THR A 84 6.49 1.66 -4.81
N ALA A 85 5.22 2.03 -5.02
CA ALA A 85 4.68 3.30 -4.54
C ALA A 85 4.81 3.46 -3.01
N LYS A 86 4.47 2.41 -2.23
CA LYS A 86 4.64 2.42 -0.77
C LYS A 86 6.12 2.58 -0.37
N SER A 87 7.02 1.87 -1.03
CA SER A 87 8.46 1.95 -0.75
C SER A 87 8.99 3.36 -1.02
N MET A 88 8.53 4.01 -2.10
CA MET A 88 8.91 5.39 -2.41
C MET A 88 8.40 6.37 -1.35
N VAL A 89 7.14 6.25 -0.93
CA VAL A 89 6.57 7.10 0.13
C VAL A 89 7.32 6.91 1.45
N CYS A 90 7.62 5.66 1.84
CA CYS A 90 8.41 5.40 3.05
C CYS A 90 9.82 6.00 2.96
N GLY A 91 10.47 5.96 1.79
CA GLY A 91 11.77 6.59 1.57
C GLY A 91 11.70 8.10 1.75
N LEU A 92 10.75 8.76 1.09
CA LEU A 92 10.54 10.21 1.23
C LEU A 92 10.24 10.63 2.68
N GLN A 93 9.44 9.84 3.40
CA GLN A 93 9.18 10.08 4.82
C GLN A 93 10.46 9.98 5.64
N TYR A 94 11.28 8.95 5.40
CA TYR A 94 12.57 8.79 6.07
C TYR A 94 13.51 9.97 5.79
N ASP A 95 13.66 10.36 4.53
CA ASP A 95 14.53 11.48 4.13
C ASP A 95 14.07 12.79 4.78
N THR A 96 12.74 13.00 4.87
CA THR A 96 12.16 14.18 5.53
C THR A 96 12.50 14.22 7.02
N GLU A 97 12.38 13.08 7.71
CA GLU A 97 12.74 12.99 9.14
C GLU A 97 14.23 13.21 9.37
N GLU A 98 15.09 12.70 8.47
CA GLU A 98 16.54 12.92 8.56
C GLU A 98 16.90 14.41 8.38
N ILE A 99 16.26 15.09 7.43
CA ILE A 99 16.45 16.54 7.22
C ILE A 99 15.97 17.33 8.45
N ASN A 100 14.81 16.98 9.01
CA ASN A 100 14.28 17.64 10.20
C ASN A 100 15.22 17.50 11.41
N LEU A 101 15.82 16.32 11.59
CA LEU A 101 16.80 16.09 12.65
C LEU A 101 18.04 16.99 12.48
N LYS A 102 18.61 17.05 11.28
CA LYS A 102 19.75 17.92 10.98
C LYS A 102 19.41 19.40 11.20
N LEU A 103 18.20 19.81 10.82
CA LEU A 103 17.73 21.18 11.03
C LEU A 103 17.64 21.51 12.53
N LEU A 104 17.09 20.61 13.34
CA LEU A 104 17.03 20.78 14.80
C LEU A 104 18.42 20.89 15.44
N GLU A 105 19.40 20.10 14.96
CA GLU A 105 20.78 20.18 15.43
C GLU A 105 21.43 21.52 15.08
N LEU A 106 21.25 21.99 13.84
CA LEU A 106 21.74 23.29 13.39
C LEU A 106 21.12 24.43 14.20
N GLU A 107 19.80 24.41 14.42
CA GLU A 107 19.15 25.43 15.24
C GLU A 107 19.67 25.43 16.68
N ARG A 108 19.96 24.26 17.26
CA ARG A 108 20.57 24.17 18.60
C ARG A 108 21.96 24.79 18.61
N ALA A 109 22.80 24.49 17.61
CA ALA A 109 24.13 25.06 17.49
C ALA A 109 24.08 26.59 17.34
N VAL A 110 23.19 27.12 16.48
CA VAL A 110 22.99 28.56 16.31
C VAL A 110 22.52 29.22 17.60
N ARG A 111 21.56 28.62 18.32
CA ARG A 111 21.11 29.13 19.63
C ARG A 111 22.24 29.16 20.65
N HIS A 112 23.07 28.13 20.70
CA HIS A 112 24.22 28.07 21.60
C HIS A 112 25.22 29.19 21.28
N HIS A 113 25.62 29.32 20.01
CA HIS A 113 26.55 30.37 19.59
C HIS A 113 26.00 31.80 19.78
N HIS A 114 24.70 32.00 19.61
CA HIS A 114 24.08 33.30 19.89
C HIS A 114 24.19 33.67 21.38
N LEU A 115 23.93 32.69 22.27
CA LEU A 115 24.08 32.88 23.72
C LEU A 115 25.54 33.19 24.10
N ASP A 116 26.50 32.48 23.50
CA ASP A 116 27.94 32.71 23.73
C ASP A 116 28.37 34.14 23.33
N ILE A 117 27.87 34.66 22.21
CA ILE A 117 28.16 36.02 21.75
C ILE A 117 27.55 37.06 22.69
N THR A 118 26.29 36.87 23.12
CA THR A 118 25.62 37.80 24.05
C THR A 118 26.21 37.78 25.46
N ALA A 119 26.87 36.70 25.87
CA ALA A 119 27.54 36.60 27.17
C ALA A 119 28.93 37.28 27.19
N TYR A 120 29.47 37.63 26.02
CA TYR A 120 30.81 38.23 25.86
C TYR A 120 30.79 39.75 25.64
N ILE A 121 29.60 40.36 25.53
CA ILE A 121 29.35 41.81 25.40
C ILE A 121 28.82 42.32 26.74
#